data_AF-A0A2C9KCI6-F1
#
_entry.id   AF-A0A2C9KCI6-F1
#
_cell.length_a   1.000
_cell.length_b   1.000
_cell.length_c   1.000
_cell.angle_alpha   90.00
_cell.angle_beta   90.00
_cell.angle_gamma   90.00
#
_symmetry.space_group_name_H-M   'P 1'
#
loop_
_entity.id
_entity.type
_entity.pdbx_description
1 polymer ?
#
loop_
_entity_poly.entity_id
_entity_poly.type
_entity_poly.pdbx_seq_one_letter_code
_entity_poly.pdbx_strand_id
1 'polypeptide(L)'
;MADTLQILKCGVRFDPPALVLNYKDRKTGKLRSRSMPLRNFNKNSGIDRIMQELESNPRHSKFIRLMSPAQLQRLLTIVKDKLNGLSLEASIARNNLMDQINPEENLNKVDPEILQRKKLLMDSSFEKKQ
;
A
#
# COMPACT_ATOMS: atom_id res chain seq x y z
N MET A 1 5.15 -18.02 -13.16
CA MET A 1 4.61 -18.94 -12.13
C MET A 1 3.19 -18.49 -11.86
N ALA A 2 2.18 -19.31 -12.13
CA ALA A 2 0.78 -18.88 -11.98
C ALA A 2 0.50 -18.60 -10.50
N ASP A 3 0.23 -17.34 -10.17
CA ASP A 3 -0.12 -16.94 -8.82
C ASP A 3 -1.43 -17.63 -8.43
N THR A 4 -1.31 -18.58 -7.51
CA THR A 4 -2.41 -19.41 -7.02
C THR A 4 -3.24 -18.69 -5.96
N LEU A 5 -2.92 -17.43 -5.70
CA LEU A 5 -3.52 -16.59 -4.68
C LEU A 5 -4.17 -15.40 -5.34
N GLN A 6 -5.44 -15.14 -5.00
CA GLN A 6 -6.16 -13.97 -5.47
C GLN A 6 -6.47 -13.06 -4.30
N ILE A 7 -5.96 -11.83 -4.32
CA ILE A 7 -6.31 -10.81 -3.33
C ILE A 7 -7.79 -10.42 -3.51
N LEU A 8 -8.51 -10.35 -2.39
CA LEU A 8 -9.88 -9.87 -2.35
C LEU A 8 -9.99 -8.51 -1.67
N LYS A 9 -9.37 -8.38 -0.49
CA LYS A 9 -9.40 -7.15 0.32
C LYS A 9 -8.07 -6.97 1.04
N CYS A 10 -7.66 -5.73 1.21
CA CYS A 10 -6.53 -5.34 2.03
C CYS A 10 -6.94 -4.23 3.00
N GLY A 11 -6.26 -4.15 4.13
CA GLY A 11 -6.49 -3.14 5.14
C GLY A 11 -5.35 -3.06 6.12
N VAL A 12 -5.49 -2.20 7.12
CA VAL A 12 -4.49 -2.02 8.17
C VAL A 12 -5.14 -2.14 9.54
N ARG A 13 -4.36 -2.64 10.49
CA ARG A 13 -4.65 -2.63 11.92
C ARG A 13 -3.69 -1.63 12.57
N PHE A 14 -4.19 -0.82 13.49
CA PHE A 14 -3.39 0.22 14.14
C PHE A 14 -2.76 -0.23 15.46
N ASP A 15 -3.34 -1.23 16.15
CA ASP A 15 -2.84 -1.70 17.44
C ASP A 15 -2.85 -3.26 17.53
N PRO A 16 -1.68 -3.92 17.53
CA PRO A 16 -0.40 -3.40 17.05
C PRO A 16 -0.43 -3.15 15.52
N PRO A 17 0.42 -2.25 14.97
CA PRO A 17 0.47 -1.95 13.55
C PRO A 17 0.67 -3.19 12.67
N ALA A 18 -0.28 -3.48 11.78
CA ALA A 18 -0.20 -4.63 10.88
C ALA A 18 -0.96 -4.42 9.57
N LEU A 19 -0.41 -4.94 8.48
CA LEU A 19 -1.07 -5.03 7.18
C LEU A 19 -1.92 -6.31 7.15
N VAL A 20 -3.22 -6.17 6.91
CA VAL A 20 -4.17 -7.29 6.85
C VAL A 20 -4.54 -7.55 5.39
N LEU A 21 -4.43 -8.80 4.98
CA LEU A 21 -4.75 -9.24 3.63
C LEU A 21 -5.73 -10.42 3.65
N ASN A 22 -6.85 -10.27 2.96
CA ASN A 22 -7.80 -11.35 2.69
C ASN A 22 -7.63 -11.82 1.26
N TYR A 23 -7.39 -13.11 1.09
CA TYR A 23 -7.13 -13.72 -0.21
C TYR A 23 -7.86 -15.05 -0.35
N LYS A 24 -8.17 -15.41 -1.60
CA LYS A 24 -8.68 -16.73 -1.96
C LYS A 24 -7.53 -17.57 -2.50
N ASP A 25 -7.34 -18.74 -1.91
CA ASP A 25 -6.46 -19.75 -2.48
C ASP A 25 -7.20 -20.46 -3.61
N ARG A 26 -6.71 -20.32 -4.85
CA ARG A 26 -7.35 -20.91 -6.03
C ARG A 26 -7.23 -22.43 -6.06
N LYS A 27 -6.22 -23.02 -5.40
CA LYS A 27 -6.08 -24.49 -5.34
C LYS A 27 -7.09 -25.11 -4.39
N THR A 28 -7.31 -24.47 -3.24
CA THR A 28 -8.19 -25.02 -2.20
C THR A 28 -9.59 -24.42 -2.20
N GLY A 29 -9.81 -23.34 -2.95
CA GLY A 29 -11.05 -22.55 -2.94
C GLY A 29 -11.29 -21.76 -1.65
N LYS A 30 -10.44 -21.93 -0.62
CA LYS A 30 -10.66 -21.38 0.71
C LYS A 30 -10.29 -19.90 0.80
N LEU A 31 -11.11 -19.16 1.51
CA LEU A 31 -10.80 -17.79 1.94
C LEU A 31 -9.84 -17.84 3.13
N ARG A 32 -8.77 -17.05 3.05
CA ARG A 32 -7.76 -16.95 4.10
C ARG A 32 -7.50 -15.48 4.40
N SER A 33 -7.21 -15.21 5.66
CA SER A 33 -6.76 -13.90 6.12
C SER A 33 -5.34 -14.01 6.63
N ARG A 34 -4.52 -12.98 6.38
CA ARG A 34 -3.16 -12.89 6.87
C ARG A 34 -2.89 -11.53 7.44
N SER A 35 -2.38 -11.51 8.67
CA SER A 35 -1.89 -10.30 9.32
C SER A 35 -0.36 -10.29 9.23
N MET A 36 0.20 -9.22 8.66
CA MET A 36 1.64 -9.02 8.50
C MET A 36 2.06 -7.85 9.39
N PRO A 37 2.77 -8.10 10.51
CA PRO A 37 3.10 -7.06 11.47
C PRO A 37 4.11 -6.07 10.88
N LEU A 38 3.87 -4.78 11.08
CA LEU A 38 4.78 -3.70 10.71
C LEU A 38 5.73 -3.43 11.88
N ARG A 39 6.72 -4.31 12.05
CA ARG A 39 7.70 -4.21 13.15
C ARG A 39 8.52 -2.93 13.00
N ASN A 40 8.78 -2.25 14.11
CA ASN A 40 9.55 -1.00 14.16
C ASN A 40 8.95 0.15 13.32
N PHE A 41 7.67 0.06 12.94
CA PHE A 41 6.98 1.13 12.24
C PHE A 41 6.64 2.25 13.22
N ASN A 42 7.19 3.44 12.99
CA ASN A 42 6.95 4.62 13.78
C ASN A 42 6.63 5.83 12.88
N LYS A 43 6.29 6.97 13.49
CA LYS A 43 5.97 8.21 12.77
C LYS A 43 7.07 8.76 11.85
N ASN A 44 8.33 8.41 12.12
CA ASN A 44 9.50 8.85 11.35
C ASN A 44 9.95 7.82 10.31
N SER A 45 9.26 6.67 10.23
CA SER A 45 9.60 5.63 9.26
C SER A 45 9.38 6.12 7.82
N GLY A 46 10.36 5.85 6.96
CA GLY A 46 10.23 6.06 5.52
C GLY A 46 9.35 4.97 4.90
N ILE A 47 8.30 5.37 4.18
CA ILE A 47 7.34 4.44 3.57
C ILE A 47 8.03 3.50 2.58
N ASP A 48 8.92 4.03 1.73
CA ASP A 48 9.63 3.27 0.71
C ASP A 48 10.51 2.17 1.30
N ARG A 49 11.24 2.50 2.38
CA ARG A 49 12.05 1.54 3.10
C ARG A 49 11.21 0.37 3.61
N ILE A 50 10.02 0.67 4.14
CA ILE A 50 9.14 -0.37 4.69
C ILE A 50 8.51 -1.21 3.57
N MET A 51 8.19 -0.61 2.43
CA MET A 51 7.76 -1.37 1.25
C MET A 51 8.86 -2.37 0.82
N GLN A 52 10.12 -1.93 0.74
CA GLN A 52 11.26 -2.80 0.42
C GLN A 52 11.48 -3.91 1.47
N GLU A 53 11.34 -3.60 2.76
CA GLU A 53 11.42 -4.60 3.84
C GLU A 53 10.30 -5.65 3.73
N LEU A 54 9.09 -5.24 3.35
CA LEU A 54 7.96 -6.15 3.13
C LEU A 54 8.15 -7.03 1.89
N GLU A 55 8.73 -6.49 0.83
CA GLU A 55 9.02 -7.21 -0.41
C GLU A 55 10.19 -8.19 -0.27
N SER A 56 11.23 -7.81 0.48
CA SER A 56 12.41 -8.66 0.71
C SER A 56 12.13 -9.79 1.69
N ASN A 57 11.13 -9.67 2.56
CA ASN A 57 10.79 -10.70 3.54
C ASN A 57 10.18 -11.93 2.85
N PRO A 58 10.82 -13.12 2.90
CA PRO A 58 10.35 -14.34 2.21
C PRO A 58 8.95 -14.78 2.64
N ARG A 59 8.54 -14.42 3.86
CA ARG A 59 7.21 -14.74 4.37
C ARG A 59 6.16 -13.84 3.77
N HIS A 60 6.45 -12.58 3.44
CA HIS A 60 5.49 -11.57 3.02
C HIS A 60 5.51 -11.31 1.51
N SER A 61 6.67 -11.44 0.88
CA SER A 61 6.93 -11.14 -0.54
C SER A 61 5.86 -11.66 -1.50
N LYS A 62 5.47 -12.93 -1.38
CA LYS A 62 4.45 -13.56 -2.25
C LYS A 62 3.06 -12.93 -2.19
N PHE A 63 2.75 -12.23 -1.10
CA PHE A 63 1.48 -11.53 -0.92
C PHE A 63 1.57 -10.07 -1.33
N ILE A 64 2.73 -9.46 -1.06
CA ILE A 64 3.00 -8.06 -1.40
C ILE A 64 3.06 -7.87 -2.91
N ARG A 65 3.69 -8.81 -3.64
CA ARG A 65 3.77 -8.80 -5.11
C ARG A 65 2.41 -8.87 -5.82
N LEU A 66 1.37 -9.34 -5.13
CA LEU A 66 0.01 -9.41 -5.68
C LEU A 66 -0.74 -8.07 -5.54
N MET A 67 -0.22 -7.13 -4.76
CA MET A 67 -0.80 -5.82 -4.50
C MET A 67 -0.08 -4.78 -5.37
N SER A 68 -0.81 -3.74 -5.80
CA SER A 68 -0.13 -2.62 -6.48
C SER A 68 0.74 -1.83 -5.49
N PRO A 69 1.92 -1.35 -5.91
CA PRO A 69 2.78 -0.53 -5.05
C PRO A 69 2.06 0.70 -4.49
N ALA A 70 1.22 1.36 -5.31
CA ALA A 70 0.43 2.51 -4.89
C ALA A 70 -0.57 2.16 -3.75
N GLN A 71 -1.20 1.00 -3.83
CA GLN A 71 -2.12 0.54 -2.78
C GLN A 71 -1.37 0.24 -1.48
N LEU A 72 -0.19 -0.37 -1.56
CA LEU A 72 0.65 -0.62 -0.39
C LEU A 72 1.12 0.69 0.25
N GLN A 73 1.62 1.63 -0.56
CA GLN A 73 2.07 2.94 -0.11
C GLN A 73 0.95 3.70 0.61
N ARG A 74 -0.27 3.68 0.05
CA ARG A 74 -1.46 4.27 0.66
C ARG A 74 -1.74 3.68 2.04
N LEU A 75 -1.75 2.36 2.18
CA LEU A 75 -2.03 1.69 3.45
C LEU A 75 -0.99 2.04 4.52
N LEU A 76 0.30 2.05 4.15
CA LEU A 76 1.37 2.44 5.06
C LEU A 76 1.28 3.93 5.46
N THR A 77 0.89 4.81 4.53
CA THR A 77 0.66 6.23 4.81
C THR A 77 -0.46 6.40 5.84
N ILE A 78 -1.57 5.65 5.71
CA ILE A 78 -2.68 5.70 6.67
C ILE A 78 -2.24 5.28 8.07
N VAL A 79 -1.37 4.25 8.17
CA VAL A 79 -0.80 3.85 9.47
C VAL A 79 0.08 4.95 10.05
N LYS A 80 0.93 5.58 9.23
CA LYS A 80 1.79 6.69 9.65
C LYS A 80 0.99 7.91 10.11
N ASP A 81 -0.04 8.28 9.37
CA ASP A 81 -0.95 9.38 9.73
C ASP A 81 -1.60 9.12 11.09
N LYS A 82 -2.08 7.88 11.32
CA LYS A 82 -2.67 7.52 12.60
C LYS A 82 -1.67 7.60 13.77
N LEU A 83 -0.41 7.21 13.54
CA LEU A 83 0.67 7.36 14.53
C LEU A 83 1.05 8.83 14.78
N ASN A 84 0.79 9.71 13.81
CA ASN A 84 0.94 11.17 13.95
C ASN A 84 -0.28 11.85 14.60
N GLY A 85 -1.30 11.09 15.00
CA GLY A 85 -2.50 11.62 15.64
C GLY A 85 -3.58 12.10 14.68
N LEU A 86 -3.44 11.88 13.37
CA LEU A 86 -4.51 12.18 12.42
C LEU A 86 -5.68 11.20 12.61
N SER A 87 -6.90 11.69 12.41
CA SER A 87 -8.08 10.82 12.36
C SER A 87 -8.03 9.94 11.11
N LEU A 88 -8.67 8.77 11.18
CA LEU A 88 -8.74 7.85 10.05
C LEU A 88 -9.43 8.51 8.84
N GLU A 89 -10.50 9.25 9.10
CA GLU A 89 -11.26 9.97 8.06
C GLU A 89 -10.41 11.04 7.38
N ALA A 90 -9.68 11.85 8.15
CA ALA A 90 -8.79 12.87 7.61
C ALA A 90 -7.65 12.24 6.79
N SER A 91 -7.09 11.13 7.27
CA SER A 91 -6.06 10.40 6.53
C SER A 91 -6.62 9.83 5.22
N ILE A 92 -7.80 9.21 5.22
CA ILE A 92 -8.43 8.68 4.01
C ILE A 92 -8.71 9.81 3.02
N ALA A 93 -9.24 10.95 3.48
CA ALA A 93 -9.50 12.11 2.63
C ALA A 93 -8.21 12.66 2.00
N ARG A 94 -7.15 12.85 2.80
CA ARG A 94 -5.82 13.27 2.32
C ARG A 94 -5.26 12.30 1.27
N ASN A 95 -5.34 10.99 1.54
CA ASN A 95 -4.86 9.98 0.61
C ASN A 95 -5.69 9.94 -0.68
N ASN A 96 -7.02 10.12 -0.61
CA ASN A 96 -7.87 10.20 -1.81
C ASN A 96 -7.49 11.39 -2.69
N LEU A 97 -7.21 12.56 -2.09
CA LEU A 97 -6.74 13.73 -2.83
C LEU A 97 -5.37 13.50 -3.47
N MET A 98 -4.45 12.83 -2.77
CA MET A 98 -3.13 12.48 -3.30
C MET A 98 -3.19 11.44 -4.43
N ASP A 99 -4.15 10.53 -4.36
CA ASP A 99 -4.34 9.48 -5.37
C ASP A 99 -5.08 9.97 -6.63
N GLN A 100 -5.64 11.19 -6.61
CA GLN A 100 -6.22 11.82 -7.80
C GLN A 100 -5.11 12.31 -8.72
N ILE A 101 -4.98 11.69 -9.89
CA ILE A 101 -4.10 12.15 -10.96
C ILE A 101 -4.85 13.22 -11.75
N ASN A 102 -4.52 14.49 -11.52
CA ASN A 102 -4.97 15.57 -12.39
C ASN A 102 -4.04 15.66 -13.60
N PRO A 103 -4.51 15.42 -14.84
CA PRO A 103 -3.67 15.44 -16.04
C PRO A 103 -3.10 16.83 -16.38
N GLU A 104 -3.67 17.91 -15.84
CA GLU A 104 -3.21 19.29 -16.08
C GLU A 104 -2.23 19.80 -15.02
N GLU A 105 -1.93 18.99 -13.99
CA GLU A 105 -1.13 19.44 -12.87
C GLU A 105 0.37 19.40 -13.20
N ASN A 106 1.04 20.55 -12.99
CA ASN A 106 2.47 20.67 -13.21
C ASN A 106 3.26 19.92 -12.11
N LEU A 107 3.61 18.66 -12.40
CA LEU A 107 4.35 17.76 -11.52
C LEU A 107 5.73 18.29 -11.09
N ASN A 108 6.28 19.29 -11.78
CA ASN A 108 7.59 19.88 -11.43
C ASN A 108 7.53 20.85 -10.23
N LYS A 109 6.33 21.21 -9.76
CA LYS A 109 6.12 22.11 -8.61
C LYS A 109 5.67 21.39 -7.34
N VAL A 110 5.53 20.07 -7.40
CA VAL A 110 4.93 19.28 -6.33
C VAL A 110 6.03 18.73 -5.42
N ASP A 111 5.75 18.63 -4.12
CA ASP A 111 6.65 18.03 -3.15
C ASP A 111 7.13 16.63 -3.57
N PRO A 112 8.39 16.26 -3.26
CA PRO A 112 9.00 15.01 -3.71
C PRO A 112 8.22 13.76 -3.26
N GLU A 113 7.62 13.77 -2.07
CA GLU A 113 6.76 12.68 -1.57
C GLU A 113 5.52 12.48 -2.45
N ILE A 114 4.90 13.57 -2.88
CA ILE A 114 3.69 13.55 -3.73
C ILE A 114 4.07 13.16 -5.16
N LEU A 115 5.21 13.66 -5.67
CA LEU A 115 5.71 13.32 -7.00
C LEU A 115 5.95 11.81 -7.16
N GLN A 116 6.58 11.18 -6.17
CA GLN A 116 6.83 9.74 -6.18
C GLN A 116 5.53 8.93 -6.16
N ARG A 117 4.54 9.36 -5.38
CA ARG A 117 3.23 8.72 -5.32
C ARG A 117 2.48 8.81 -6.66
N LYS A 118 2.54 9.96 -7.35
CA LYS A 118 1.93 10.13 -8.67
C LYS A 118 2.61 9.31 -9.76
N LYS A 119 3.94 9.17 -9.71
CA LYS A 119 4.68 8.27 -10.62
C LYS A 119 4.21 6.83 -10.50
N LEU A 120 4.10 6.31 -9.27
CA LEU A 120 3.62 4.94 -9.03
C LEU A 120 2.19 4.71 -9.56
N LEU A 121 1.33 5.73 -9.46
CA LEU A 121 -0.02 5.66 -10.02
C LEU A 121 -0.01 5.67 -11.55
N MET A 122 0.79 6.54 -12.17
CA MET A 122 0.96 6.59 -13.63
C MET A 122 1.47 5.26 -14.18
N ASP A 123 2.54 4.70 -13.61
CA ASP A 123 3.11 3.42 -14.03
C ASP A 123 2.07 2.30 -13.98
N SER A 124 1.30 2.22 -12.89
CA SER A 124 0.24 1.23 -12.73
C SER A 124 -0.94 1.39 -13.71
N SER A 125 -1.18 2.60 -14.21
CA SER A 125 -2.23 2.90 -15.19
C SER A 125 -1.77 2.63 -16.62
N PHE A 126 -0.46 2.76 -16.89
CA PHE A 126 0.16 2.50 -18.18
C PHE A 126 0.24 1.00 -18.45
N GLU A 127 0.71 0.19 -17.48
CA GLU A 127 0.81 -1.27 -17.62
C GLU A 127 -0.54 -1.96 -17.87
N LYS A 128 -1.66 -1.33 -17.47
CA LYS A 128 -3.02 -1.87 -17.71
C LYS A 128 -3.58 -1.57 -19.11
N LYS A 129 -2.94 -0.70 -19.88
CA LYS A 129 -3.39 -0.27 -21.21
C LYS A 129 -2.51 -0.81 -22.36
N GLN A 130 -1.56 -1.68 -22.06
CA GLN A 130 -0.71 -2.36 -23.05
C GLN A 130 -1.20 -3.79 -23.28
#